data_AF-A0A1V4HHD5-F1
#
_entry.id   AF-A0A1V4HHD5-F1
#
_cell.length_a   1.000
_cell.length_b   1.000
_cell.length_c   1.000
_cell.angle_alpha   90.00
_cell.angle_beta   90.00
_cell.angle_gamma   90.00
#
_symmetry.space_group_name_H-M   'P 1'
#
loop_
_entity.id
_entity.type
_entity.pdbx_description
1 polymer ?
#
loop_
_entity_poly.entity_id
_entity_poly.type
_entity_poly.pdbx_seq_one_letter_code
_entity_poly.pdbx_strand_id
1 'polypeptide(L)'
;MSKLFINIFGIIFILLGFVFFLVNGSSTQDFDLGHYIGIIAPTLVMIPIGLYLHLRFFSDERARKARNIGVGGFLIVGGIFAQIAMAYDSWTYMWPGMLIALSVGLLEIYIFADRSIKFILSSSVLFVLSLIFFMNVLGEMVMGNQNQKYIYSIGFFLIGLLLLFINGFSKTKQR
;
A
#
# COMPACT_ATOMS: atom_id res chain seq x y z
N MET A 1 -2.93 -11.92 -35.68
CA MET A 1 -1.98 -12.15 -34.56
C MET A 1 -1.12 -13.33 -34.93
N SER A 2 0.18 -13.12 -35.11
CA SER A 2 1.09 -14.07 -35.79
C SER A 2 1.37 -15.30 -34.92
N LYS A 3 1.46 -16.48 -35.55
CA LYS A 3 1.83 -17.77 -34.92
C LYS A 3 3.12 -17.69 -34.08
N LEU A 4 3.98 -16.73 -34.41
CA LEU A 4 5.22 -16.40 -33.72
C LEU A 4 4.98 -15.94 -32.26
N PHE A 5 3.91 -15.19 -32.00
CA PHE A 5 3.53 -14.74 -30.66
C PHE A 5 3.14 -15.92 -29.75
N ILE A 6 2.37 -16.87 -30.28
CA ILE A 6 1.93 -18.08 -29.54
C ILE A 6 3.14 -18.95 -29.17
N ASN A 7 4.10 -19.12 -30.08
CA ASN A 7 5.30 -19.90 -29.81
C ASN A 7 6.20 -19.25 -28.74
N ILE A 8 6.32 -17.92 -28.73
CA ILE A 8 7.10 -17.19 -27.71
C ILE A 8 6.46 -17.39 -26.32
N PHE A 9 5.14 -17.21 -26.21
CA PHE A 9 4.43 -17.45 -24.95
C PHE A 9 4.52 -18.92 -24.51
N GLY A 10 4.45 -19.86 -25.44
CA GLY A 10 4.64 -21.28 -25.16
C GLY A 10 6.02 -21.59 -24.59
N ILE A 11 7.09 -21.09 -25.21
CA ILE A 11 8.47 -21.27 -24.74
C ILE A 11 8.67 -20.63 -23.36
N ILE A 12 8.11 -19.44 -23.14
CA ILE A 12 8.15 -18.75 -21.83
C ILE A 12 7.46 -19.61 -20.76
N PHE A 13 6.28 -20.16 -21.05
CA PHE A 13 5.58 -21.03 -20.10
C PHE A 13 6.33 -22.33 -19.81
N ILE A 14 6.97 -22.93 -20.81
CA ILE A 14 7.80 -24.14 -20.63
C ILE A 14 9.01 -23.83 -19.76
N LEU A 15 9.73 -22.74 -20.04
CA LEU A 15 10.89 -22.32 -19.23
C LEU A 15 10.48 -21.98 -17.81
N LEU A 16 9.36 -21.26 -17.63
CA LEU A 16 8.83 -20.92 -16.32
C LEU A 16 8.49 -22.19 -15.53
N GLY A 17 7.77 -23.14 -16.16
CA GLY A 17 7.45 -24.43 -15.55
C GLY A 17 8.69 -25.25 -15.17
N PHE A 18 9.72 -25.25 -16.02
CA PHE A 18 10.96 -25.96 -15.77
C PHE A 18 11.78 -25.33 -14.62
N VAL A 19 11.85 -24.00 -14.56
CA VAL A 19 12.50 -23.27 -13.44
C VAL A 19 11.76 -23.54 -12.13
N PHE A 20 10.43 -23.49 -12.14
CA PHE A 20 9.61 -23.86 -10.98
C PHE A 20 9.86 -25.32 -10.55
N PHE A 21 9.99 -26.24 -11.50
CA PHE A 21 10.31 -27.64 -11.20
C PHE A 21 11.69 -27.80 -10.56
N LEU A 22 12.71 -27.10 -11.06
CA LEU A 22 14.07 -27.18 -10.51
C LEU A 22 14.20 -26.55 -9.12
N VAL A 23 13.50 -25.44 -8.86
CA VAL A 23 13.50 -24.78 -7.55
C VAL A 23 12.80 -25.63 -6.48
N ASN A 24 11.81 -26.44 -6.87
CA ASN A 24 11.01 -27.25 -5.94
C ASN A 24 11.39 -28.75 -5.93
N GLY A 25 12.40 -29.17 -6.70
CA GLY A 25 12.70 -30.58 -6.98
C GLY A 25 13.25 -31.41 -5.81
N SER A 26 13.52 -30.83 -4.64
CA SER A 26 14.12 -31.53 -3.50
C SER A 26 13.21 -31.73 -2.28
N SER A 27 12.00 -31.16 -2.26
CA SER A 27 11.03 -31.36 -1.17
C SER A 27 9.62 -31.47 -1.72
N THR A 28 9.16 -32.70 -1.93
CA THR A 28 7.76 -33.01 -2.29
C THR A 28 6.83 -32.98 -1.08
N GLN A 29 7.04 -32.03 -0.17
CA GLN A 29 6.11 -31.71 0.91
C GLN A 29 5.95 -30.19 0.87
N ASP A 30 4.72 -29.75 0.60
CA ASP A 30 4.24 -28.36 0.64
C ASP A 30 4.40 -27.51 -0.63
N PHE A 31 4.07 -28.06 -1.80
CA PHE A 31 3.69 -27.20 -2.94
C PHE A 31 2.28 -26.63 -2.71
N ASP A 32 2.20 -25.57 -1.91
CA ASP A 32 0.95 -24.83 -1.71
C ASP A 32 0.80 -23.76 -2.81
N LEU A 33 0.01 -24.08 -3.82
CA LEU A 33 -0.41 -23.13 -4.86
C LEU A 33 -1.03 -21.87 -4.26
N GLY A 34 -1.72 -21.98 -3.12
CA GLY A 34 -2.33 -20.86 -2.42
C GLY A 34 -1.30 -19.83 -1.96
N HIS A 35 -0.18 -20.29 -1.40
CA HIS A 35 0.92 -19.42 -0.97
C HIS A 35 1.51 -18.61 -2.12
N TYR A 36 1.86 -19.27 -3.23
CA TYR A 36 2.44 -18.59 -4.40
C TYR A 36 1.46 -17.61 -5.07
N ILE A 37 0.17 -17.97 -5.17
CA ILE A 37 -0.88 -17.07 -5.66
C ILE A 37 -1.04 -15.89 -4.70
N GLY A 38 -0.96 -16.13 -3.38
CA GLY A 38 -1.02 -15.09 -2.35
C GLY A 38 0.08 -14.04 -2.50
N ILE A 39 1.30 -14.45 -2.82
CA ILE A 39 2.45 -13.53 -3.00
C ILE A 39 2.25 -12.57 -4.18
N ILE A 40 1.69 -13.06 -5.28
CA ILE A 40 1.49 -12.27 -6.52
C ILE A 40 0.12 -11.57 -6.56
N ALA A 41 -0.79 -11.89 -5.65
CA ALA A 41 -2.15 -11.33 -5.65
C ALA A 41 -2.18 -9.80 -5.56
N PRO A 42 -1.38 -9.11 -4.72
CA PRO A 42 -1.42 -7.65 -4.64
C PRO A 42 -1.04 -6.96 -5.95
N THR A 43 -0.04 -7.49 -6.66
CA THR A 43 0.43 -6.97 -7.96
C THR A 43 -0.48 -7.32 -9.12
N LEU A 44 -1.10 -8.49 -9.13
CA LEU A 44 -2.00 -8.91 -10.22
C LEU A 44 -3.43 -8.41 -10.07
N VAL A 45 -3.91 -8.24 -8.84
CA VAL A 45 -5.32 -7.95 -8.55
C VAL A 45 -5.48 -6.55 -7.97
N MET A 46 -4.86 -6.25 -6.83
CA MET A 46 -5.14 -4.99 -6.12
C MET A 46 -4.67 -3.77 -6.93
N ILE A 47 -3.39 -3.72 -7.32
CA ILE A 47 -2.83 -2.56 -8.03
C ILE A 47 -3.54 -2.33 -9.39
N PRO A 48 -3.73 -3.36 -10.26
CA PRO A 48 -4.38 -3.14 -11.55
C PRO A 48 -5.84 -2.73 -11.43
N ILE A 49 -6.61 -3.30 -10.48
CA ILE A 49 -7.99 -2.89 -10.23
C ILE A 49 -8.02 -1.45 -9.70
N GLY A 50 -7.13 -1.10 -8.77
CA GLY A 50 -7.03 0.25 -8.24
C GLY A 50 -6.70 1.29 -9.33
N LEU A 51 -5.80 0.95 -10.25
CA LEU A 51 -5.46 1.77 -11.42
C LEU A 51 -6.64 1.87 -12.39
N TYR A 52 -7.33 0.77 -12.66
CA TYR A 52 -8.54 0.77 -13.49
C TYR A 52 -9.63 1.68 -12.93
N LEU A 53 -9.84 1.68 -11.60
CA LEU A 53 -10.79 2.58 -10.95
C LEU A 53 -10.40 4.05 -11.11
N HIS A 54 -9.10 4.37 -11.01
CA HIS A 54 -8.58 5.71 -11.27
C HIS A 54 -8.80 6.13 -12.73
N LEU A 55 -8.43 5.27 -13.69
CA LEU A 55 -8.62 5.55 -15.11
C LEU A 55 -10.10 5.79 -15.44
N ARG A 56 -10.99 4.94 -14.90
CA ARG A 56 -12.44 5.08 -15.09
C ARG A 56 -12.97 6.38 -14.49
N PHE A 57 -12.48 6.78 -13.32
CA PHE A 57 -12.85 8.04 -12.69
C PHE A 57 -12.50 9.25 -13.57
N PHE A 58 -11.32 9.27 -14.21
CA PHE A 58 -10.94 10.39 -15.08
C PHE A 58 -11.56 10.31 -16.48
N SER A 59 -11.94 9.11 -16.95
CA SER A 59 -12.47 8.91 -18.29
C SER A 59 -13.98 9.12 -18.42
N ASP A 60 -14.78 8.92 -17.36
CA ASP A 60 -16.25 8.94 -17.44
C ASP A 60 -16.87 9.86 -16.37
N GLU A 61 -17.71 10.80 -16.82
CA GLU A 61 -18.49 11.70 -15.95
C GLU A 61 -19.41 10.97 -14.97
N ARG A 62 -19.98 9.82 -15.38
CA ARG A 62 -20.83 9.03 -14.48
C ARG A 62 -20.01 8.36 -13.40
N ALA A 63 -18.81 7.89 -13.74
CA ALA A 63 -17.89 7.28 -12.78
C ALA A 63 -17.38 8.29 -11.74
N ARG A 64 -17.26 9.58 -12.10
CA ARG A 64 -16.92 10.65 -11.14
C ARG A 64 -17.95 10.78 -10.01
N LYS A 65 -19.23 10.58 -10.29
CA LYS A 65 -20.29 10.61 -9.27
C LYS A 65 -20.27 9.42 -8.32
N ALA A 66 -19.70 8.29 -8.73
CA ALA A 66 -19.72 7.04 -7.97
C ALA A 66 -18.76 7.02 -6.76
N ARG A 67 -17.88 8.03 -6.60
CA ARG A 67 -16.90 8.12 -5.49
C ARG A 67 -15.96 6.90 -5.35
N ASN A 68 -15.86 6.09 -6.41
CA ASN A 68 -15.04 4.88 -6.45
C ASN A 68 -13.53 5.16 -6.44
N ILE A 69 -13.12 6.43 -6.59
CA ILE A 69 -11.71 6.83 -6.55
C ILE A 69 -11.04 6.45 -5.22
N GLY A 70 -11.74 6.61 -4.09
CA GLY A 70 -11.16 6.25 -2.78
C GLY A 70 -10.91 4.76 -2.61
N VAL A 71 -11.74 3.92 -3.22
CA VAL A 71 -11.49 2.46 -3.29
C VAL A 71 -10.27 2.20 -4.20
N GLY A 72 -10.14 2.96 -5.28
CA GLY A 72 -8.95 2.96 -6.13
C GLY A 72 -7.66 3.26 -5.37
N GLY A 73 -7.63 4.35 -4.59
CA GLY A 73 -6.46 4.76 -3.81
C GLY A 73 -6.08 3.74 -2.74
N PHE A 74 -7.09 3.23 -2.04
CA PHE A 74 -6.89 2.13 -1.09
C PHE A 74 -6.28 0.90 -1.75
N LEU A 75 -6.76 0.49 -2.93
CA LEU A 75 -6.25 -0.70 -3.61
C LEU A 75 -4.83 -0.51 -4.14
N ILE A 76 -4.46 0.68 -4.62
CA ILE A 76 -3.10 0.96 -5.08
C ILE A 76 -2.14 0.98 -3.88
N VAL A 77 -2.40 1.83 -2.88
CA VAL A 77 -1.51 2.00 -1.73
C VAL A 77 -1.48 0.72 -0.88
N GLY A 78 -2.64 0.14 -0.62
CA GLY A 78 -2.77 -1.13 0.11
C GLY A 78 -2.14 -2.29 -0.66
N GLY A 79 -2.26 -2.31 -1.98
CA GLY A 79 -1.59 -3.28 -2.84
C GLY A 79 -0.07 -3.17 -2.78
N ILE A 80 0.49 -1.96 -2.69
CA ILE A 80 1.94 -1.76 -2.50
C ILE A 80 2.39 -2.31 -1.14
N PHE A 81 1.71 -1.95 -0.05
CA PHE A 81 2.05 -2.44 1.28
C PHE A 81 1.89 -3.96 1.39
N ALA A 82 0.80 -4.52 0.85
CA ALA A 82 0.57 -5.95 0.81
C ALA A 82 1.63 -6.67 -0.04
N GLN A 83 2.05 -6.08 -1.17
CA GLN A 83 3.11 -6.67 -1.99
C GLN A 83 4.45 -6.71 -1.26
N ILE A 84 4.83 -5.62 -0.59
CA ILE A 84 6.05 -5.57 0.21
C ILE A 84 5.97 -6.61 1.34
N ALA A 85 4.84 -6.66 2.03
CA ALA A 85 4.66 -7.60 3.12
C ALA A 85 4.74 -9.07 2.70
N MET A 86 4.11 -9.44 1.59
CA MET A 86 4.18 -10.79 1.05
C MET A 86 5.57 -11.13 0.51
N ALA A 87 6.26 -10.16 -0.09
CA ALA A 87 7.60 -10.36 -0.64
C ALA A 87 8.67 -10.62 0.44
N TYR A 88 8.51 -10.02 1.63
CA TYR A 88 9.46 -10.10 2.73
C TYR A 88 8.94 -10.89 3.94
N ASP A 89 7.77 -11.53 3.82
CA ASP A 89 7.03 -12.16 4.93
C ASP A 89 6.94 -11.26 6.18
N SER A 90 6.78 -9.95 5.95
CA SER A 90 6.93 -8.91 6.97
C SER A 90 5.58 -8.36 7.44
N TRP A 91 4.54 -9.20 7.47
CA TRP A 91 3.18 -8.72 7.70
C TRP A 91 2.97 -8.14 9.10
N THR A 92 3.66 -8.71 10.08
CA THR A 92 3.77 -8.22 11.46
C THR A 92 4.19 -6.75 11.54
N TYR A 93 4.94 -6.26 10.55
CA TYR A 93 5.47 -4.90 10.55
C TYR A 93 4.78 -3.97 9.54
N MET A 94 4.24 -4.53 8.46
CA MET A 94 3.65 -3.77 7.36
C MET A 94 2.15 -3.53 7.50
N TRP A 95 1.45 -4.23 8.41
CA TRP A 95 0.01 -4.05 8.61
C TRP A 95 -0.43 -2.61 8.92
N PRO A 96 0.33 -1.74 9.63
CA PRO A 96 -0.08 -0.35 9.83
C PRO A 96 -0.19 0.41 8.51
N GLY A 97 0.53 -0.03 7.46
CA GLY A 97 0.45 0.50 6.10
C GLY A 97 -0.96 0.40 5.50
N MET A 98 -1.76 -0.58 5.92
CA MET A 98 -3.16 -0.69 5.49
C MET A 98 -4.03 0.44 6.02
N LEU A 99 -3.70 1.01 7.19
CA LEU A 99 -4.36 2.22 7.71
C LEU A 99 -3.96 3.46 6.91
N ILE A 100 -2.71 3.54 6.43
CA ILE A 100 -2.30 4.60 5.47
C ILE A 100 -3.09 4.45 4.18
N ALA A 101 -3.21 3.23 3.65
CA ALA A 101 -3.99 2.98 2.44
C ALA A 101 -5.45 3.46 2.59
N LEU A 102 -6.07 3.19 3.73
CA LEU A 102 -7.43 3.67 4.01
C LEU A 102 -7.49 5.19 4.15
N SER A 103 -6.50 5.78 4.82
CA SER A 103 -6.36 7.24 4.93
C SER A 103 -6.24 7.91 3.56
N VAL A 104 -5.41 7.37 2.66
CA VAL A 104 -5.22 7.89 1.30
C VAL A 104 -6.50 7.75 0.48
N GLY A 105 -7.20 6.61 0.56
CA GLY A 105 -8.49 6.44 -0.11
C GLY A 105 -9.52 7.49 0.31
N LEU A 106 -9.60 7.81 1.61
CA LEU A 106 -10.48 8.88 2.12
C LEU A 106 -9.99 10.29 1.71
N LEU A 107 -8.67 10.50 1.66
CA LEU A 107 -8.05 11.75 1.21
C LEU A 107 -8.37 12.02 -0.27
N GLU A 108 -8.28 11.00 -1.12
CA GLU A 108 -8.62 11.11 -2.54
C GLU A 108 -10.09 11.46 -2.75
N ILE A 109 -11.01 10.87 -1.96
CA ILE A 109 -12.42 11.27 -1.97
C ILE A 109 -12.56 12.75 -1.63
N TYR A 110 -11.84 13.22 -0.61
CA TYR A 110 -11.86 14.63 -0.23
C TYR A 110 -11.37 15.55 -1.37
N ILE A 111 -10.27 15.16 -2.03
CA ILE A 111 -9.64 15.98 -3.06
C ILE A 111 -10.49 16.03 -4.33
N PHE A 112 -10.99 14.88 -4.79
CA PHE A 112 -11.56 14.71 -6.12
C PHE A 112 -13.08 14.61 -6.18
N ALA A 113 -13.75 14.21 -5.09
CA ALA A 113 -15.19 13.95 -5.12
C ALA A 113 -16.01 14.92 -4.25
N ASP A 114 -15.73 15.01 -2.95
CA ASP A 114 -16.48 15.85 -2.01
C ASP A 114 -15.56 16.46 -0.96
N ARG A 115 -15.52 17.80 -0.92
CA ARG A 115 -14.70 18.60 0.00
C ARG A 115 -15.30 18.69 1.42
N SER A 116 -16.03 17.68 1.87
CA SER A 116 -16.59 17.69 3.22
C SER A 116 -15.52 17.44 4.29
N ILE A 117 -15.63 18.18 5.40
CA ILE A 117 -14.68 18.09 6.52
C ILE A 117 -14.65 16.71 7.20
N LYS A 118 -15.69 15.90 6.98
CA LYS A 118 -15.79 14.54 7.53
C LYS A 118 -14.69 13.64 6.97
N PHE A 119 -14.41 13.73 5.67
CA PHE A 119 -13.40 12.88 5.03
C PHE A 119 -11.98 13.28 5.43
N ILE A 120 -11.68 14.59 5.51
CA ILE A 120 -10.35 15.05 5.91
C ILE A 120 -10.05 14.72 7.37
N LEU A 121 -11.04 14.87 8.27
CA LEU A 121 -10.87 14.53 9.67
C LEU A 121 -10.63 13.02 9.84
N SER A 122 -11.46 12.19 9.20
CA SER A 122 -11.31 10.74 9.25
C SER A 122 -9.98 10.28 8.66
N SER A 123 -9.60 10.80 7.49
CA SER A 123 -8.31 10.52 6.85
C SER A 123 -7.13 10.90 7.74
N SER A 124 -7.18 12.07 8.39
CA SER A 124 -6.11 12.54 9.28
C SER A 124 -5.95 11.67 10.52
N VAL A 125 -7.07 11.27 11.15
CA VAL A 125 -7.04 10.38 12.32
C VAL A 125 -6.46 9.01 11.95
N LEU A 126 -6.87 8.44 10.82
CA LEU A 126 -6.33 7.17 10.32
C LEU A 126 -4.83 7.27 9.99
N PHE A 127 -4.39 8.38 9.42
CA PHE A 127 -2.98 8.62 9.12
C PHE A 127 -2.13 8.69 10.39
N VAL A 128 -2.55 9.50 11.36
CA VAL A 128 -1.84 9.63 12.64
C VAL A 128 -1.82 8.31 13.40
N LEU A 129 -2.95 7.58 13.42
CA LEU A 129 -3.03 6.29 14.06
C LEU A 129 -2.09 5.27 13.42
N SER A 130 -2.00 5.26 12.09
CA SER A 130 -1.05 4.42 11.37
C SER A 130 0.40 4.75 11.74
N LEU A 131 0.75 6.04 11.80
CA LEU A 131 2.09 6.47 12.21
C LEU A 131 2.41 5.98 13.62
N ILE A 132 1.49 6.13 14.57
CA ILE A 132 1.69 5.63 15.95
C ILE A 132 1.96 4.13 15.95
N PHE A 133 1.23 3.34 15.16
CA PHE A 133 1.47 1.90 15.05
C PHE A 133 2.80 1.57 14.37
N PHE A 134 3.18 2.26 13.31
CA PHE A 134 4.50 2.11 12.69
C PHE A 134 5.62 2.42 13.68
N MET A 135 5.46 3.45 14.49
CA MET A 135 6.42 3.81 15.51
C MET A 135 6.56 2.72 16.57
N ASN A 136 5.45 2.11 17.02
CA ASN A 136 5.49 0.96 17.92
C ASN A 136 6.26 -0.21 17.32
N VAL A 137 5.89 -0.59 16.11
CA VAL A 137 6.52 -1.68 15.35
C VAL A 137 8.02 -1.46 15.17
N LEU A 138 8.42 -0.27 14.72
CA LEU A 138 9.82 0.09 14.54
C LEU A 138 10.58 0.11 15.88
N GLY A 139 9.91 0.57 16.94
CA GLY A 139 10.45 0.57 18.29
C GLY A 139 10.78 -0.82 18.81
N GLU A 140 9.87 -1.77 18.60
CA GLU A 140 10.06 -3.19 18.93
C GLU A 140 11.22 -3.80 18.13
N MET A 141 11.30 -3.50 16.83
CA MET A 141 12.35 -4.01 15.95
C MET A 141 13.75 -3.48 16.31
N VAL A 142 13.87 -2.20 16.66
CA VAL A 142 15.18 -1.54 16.86
C VAL A 142 15.72 -1.72 18.28
N MET A 143 14.86 -1.69 19.31
CA MET A 143 15.33 -1.59 20.71
C MET A 143 14.86 -2.73 21.63
N GLY A 144 14.08 -3.68 21.11
CA GLY A 144 13.51 -4.75 21.92
C GLY A 144 12.50 -4.25 22.97
N ASN A 145 11.79 -5.20 23.59
CA ASN A 145 10.54 -4.94 24.35
C ASN A 145 10.70 -4.04 25.60
N GLN A 146 11.92 -3.73 26.04
CA GLN A 146 12.21 -3.08 27.33
C GLN A 146 12.28 -1.54 27.27
N ASN A 147 12.39 -0.92 26.07
CA ASN A 147 12.69 0.52 25.93
C ASN A 147 11.68 1.33 25.06
N GLN A 148 10.44 0.85 24.90
CA GLN A 148 9.42 1.51 24.07
C GLN A 148 9.10 2.97 24.45
N LYS A 149 9.41 3.39 25.69
CA LYS A 149 9.17 4.76 26.19
C LYS A 149 9.88 5.85 25.38
N TYR A 150 11.07 5.59 24.83
CA TYR A 150 11.86 6.60 24.11
C TYR A 150 11.36 6.85 22.68
N ILE A 151 10.76 5.84 22.05
CA ILE A 151 10.26 5.98 20.67
C ILE A 151 9.06 6.92 20.61
N TYR A 152 8.10 6.81 21.54
CA TYR A 152 6.96 7.75 21.57
C TYR A 152 7.44 9.20 21.70
N SER A 153 8.46 9.47 22.52
CA SER A 153 9.03 10.80 22.69
C SER A 153 9.68 11.32 21.40
N ILE A 154 10.46 10.49 20.70
CA ILE A 154 11.07 10.85 19.42
C ILE A 154 10.01 11.09 18.35
N GLY A 155 8.94 10.30 18.35
CA GLY A 155 7.80 10.44 17.43
C GLY A 155 7.07 11.74 17.57
N PHE A 156 6.62 12.04 18.79
CA PHE A 156 5.98 13.32 19.07
C PHE A 156 6.92 14.49 18.82
N PHE A 157 8.22 14.34 19.09
CA PHE A 157 9.22 15.35 18.78
C PHE A 157 9.34 15.62 17.28
N LEU A 158 9.47 14.58 16.45
CA LEU A 158 9.59 14.73 14.99
C LEU A 158 8.30 15.24 14.35
N ILE A 159 7.13 14.79 14.81
CA ILE A 159 5.83 15.30 14.36
C ILE A 159 5.69 16.78 14.73
N GLY A 160 6.07 17.16 15.96
CA GLY A 160 6.08 18.55 16.39
C GLY A 160 7.02 19.43 15.58
N LEU A 161 8.21 18.92 15.26
CA LEU A 161 9.20 19.59 14.41
C LEU A 161 8.65 19.80 12.98
N LEU A 162 8.04 18.77 12.40
CA LEU A 162 7.47 18.81 11.05
C LEU A 162 6.30 19.81 10.96
N LEU A 163 5.45 19.87 11.98
CA LEU A 163 4.37 20.87 12.07
C LEU A 163 4.91 22.31 12.16
N LEU A 164 5.99 22.52 12.90
CA LEU A 164 6.66 23.83 12.96
C LEU A 164 7.22 24.26 11.61
N PHE A 165 7.82 23.33 10.85
CA PHE A 165 8.31 23.63 9.50
C PHE A 165 7.17 23.99 8.53
N ILE A 166 6.06 23.24 8.53
CA ILE A 166 4.90 23.52 7.66
C ILE A 166 4.31 24.91 7.96
N ASN A 167 4.18 25.28 9.24
CA ASN A 167 3.70 26.61 9.63
C ASN A 167 4.72 27.73 9.36
N GLY A 168 6.02 27.43 9.43
CA GLY A 168 7.09 28.35 9.07
C GLY A 168 7.00 28.82 7.62
N PHE A 169 6.69 27.91 6.69
CA PHE A 169 6.51 28.23 5.26
C PHE A 169 5.25 29.08 4.97
N SER A 170 4.21 28.94 5.78
CA SER A 170 2.96 29.71 5.62
C SER A 170 3.16 31.23 5.88
N LYS A 171 4.00 31.59 6.85
CA LYS A 171 4.29 33.00 7.18
C LYS A 171 5.15 33.73 6.15
N THR A 172 5.94 33.02 5.35
CA THR A 172 6.80 33.61 4.32
C THR A 172 6.06 34.06 3.05
N LYS A 173 4.79 33.67 2.86
CA LYS A 173 4.00 34.06 1.68
C LYS A 173 3.21 35.37 1.88
N GLN A 174 3.32 36.01 3.04
CA GLN A 174 2.65 37.28 3.38
C GLN A 174 3.62 38.46 3.59
N ARG A 175 4.83 38.40 3.02
CA ARG A 175 5.74 39.56 2.94
C ARG A 175 6.07 39.87 1.50
#